data_AF-A0A315C7R4-F1
#
_entry.id   AF-A0A315C7R4-F1
#
_cell.length_a   1.000
_cell.length_b   1.000
_cell.length_c   1.000
_cell.angle_alpha   90.00
_cell.angle_beta   90.00
_cell.angle_gamma   90.00
#
_symmetry.space_group_name_H-M   'P 1'
#
loop_
_entity.id
_entity.type
_entity.pdbx_description
1 polymer ?
#
loop_
_entity_poly.entity_id
_entity_poly.type
_entity_poly.pdbx_seq_one_letter_code
_entity_poly.pdbx_strand_id
1 'polypeptide(L)'
;MNAEQFIESANDFAKASAKTSSVEIQQAFEDNLDCLARPGKQVVVIRKPWPIGRWGTVIAFREFSPCYFRVEVEIEGKHLQIPAHSLARWVGGPDCEKAELQYIYLLMKINGLTIASG
;
A
#
# COMPACT_ATOMS: atom_id res chain seq x y z
N MET A 1 14.81 -9.59 -16.51
CA MET A 1 14.51 -8.77 -15.33
C MET A 1 13.46 -9.52 -14.52
N ASN A 2 13.73 -9.85 -13.26
CA ASN A 2 12.74 -10.51 -12.40
C ASN A 2 11.76 -9.48 -11.81
N ALA A 3 10.66 -9.93 -11.21
CA ALA A 3 9.63 -9.03 -10.67
C ALA A 3 10.16 -8.09 -9.58
N GLU A 4 11.12 -8.55 -8.77
CA GLU A 4 11.75 -7.75 -7.71
C GLU A 4 12.56 -6.58 -8.28
N GLN A 5 13.36 -6.82 -9.32
CA GLN A 5 14.12 -5.78 -10.03
C GLN A 5 13.22 -4.75 -10.70
N PHE A 6 12.05 -5.16 -11.21
CA PHE A 6 11.07 -4.25 -11.77
C PHE A 6 10.45 -3.34 -10.70
N ILE A 7 10.09 -3.91 -9.54
CA ILE A 7 9.53 -3.17 -8.40
C ILE A 7 10.55 -2.17 -7.85
N GLU A 8 11.81 -2.57 -7.72
CA GLU A 8 12.89 -1.70 -7.25
C GLU A 8 13.12 -0.52 -8.22
N SER A 9 13.19 -0.80 -9.52
CA SER A 9 13.36 0.23 -10.55
C SER A 9 12.17 1.21 -10.62
N ALA A 10 10.94 0.71 -10.46
CA ALA A 10 9.75 1.57 -10.40
C ALA A 10 9.75 2.47 -9.15
N ASN A 11 10.20 1.96 -8.01
CA ASN A 11 10.32 2.75 -6.78
C ASN A 11 11.41 3.83 -6.90
N ASP A 12 12.56 3.50 -7.49
CA ASP A 12 13.65 4.47 -7.70
C ASP A 12 13.25 5.58 -8.67
N PHE A 13 12.53 5.24 -9.75
CA PHE A 13 12.01 6.23 -10.70
C PHE A 13 10.97 7.15 -10.07
N ALA A 14 10.05 6.59 -9.28
CA ALA A 14 9.07 7.37 -8.53
C ALA A 14 9.72 8.32 -7.52
N LYS A 15 10.75 7.85 -6.81
CA LYS A 15 11.50 8.63 -5.84
C LYS A 15 12.32 9.75 -6.50
N ALA A 16 12.92 9.47 -7.65
CA ALA A 16 13.63 10.48 -8.45
C ALA A 16 12.69 11.55 -9.00
N SER A 17 11.53 11.14 -9.51
CA SER A 17 10.51 12.04 -10.07
C SER A 17 9.79 12.87 -8.99
N ALA A 18 9.59 12.31 -7.79
CA ALA A 18 9.09 13.04 -6.64
C ALA A 18 10.07 14.13 -6.17
N LYS A 19 11.39 13.86 -6.19
CA LYS A 19 12.44 14.83 -5.85
C LYS A 19 12.56 16.00 -6.83
N THR A 20 12.19 15.80 -8.10
CA THR A 20 12.13 16.86 -9.12
C THR A 20 10.76 17.55 -9.19
N SER A 21 9.81 17.12 -8.35
CA SER A 21 8.48 17.70 -8.23
C SER A 21 8.41 18.77 -7.13
N SER A 22 7.25 19.39 -6.92
CA SER A 22 7.03 20.34 -5.82
C SER A 22 7.19 19.64 -4.45
N VAL A 23 7.58 20.40 -3.43
CA VAL A 23 7.71 19.93 -2.03
C VAL A 23 6.42 19.22 -1.55
N GLU A 24 5.26 19.70 -2.01
CA GLU A 24 3.95 19.14 -1.71
C GLU A 24 3.77 17.71 -2.25
N ILE A 25 4.29 17.42 -3.44
CA ILE A 25 4.21 16.09 -4.05
C ILE A 25 5.17 15.12 -3.38
N GLN A 26 6.35 15.60 -2.96
CA GLN A 26 7.29 14.79 -2.20
C GLN A 26 6.75 14.46 -0.80
N GLN A 27 6.17 15.43 -0.11
CA GLN A 27 5.53 15.20 1.19
C GLN A 27 4.35 14.23 1.06
N ALA A 28 3.47 14.44 0.06
CA ALA A 28 2.35 13.53 -0.19
C ALA A 28 2.81 12.10 -0.52
N PHE A 29 3.98 11.93 -1.15
CA PHE A 29 4.56 10.63 -1.41
C PHE A 29 5.01 9.94 -0.12
N GLU A 30 5.77 10.64 0.72
CA GLU A 30 6.25 10.12 2.00
C GLU A 30 5.09 9.79 2.96
N ASP A 31 4.09 10.68 3.07
CA ASP A 31 2.91 10.45 3.91
C ASP A 31 2.11 9.22 3.46
N ASN A 32 2.02 8.97 2.15
CA ASN A 32 1.36 7.78 1.63
C ASN A 32 2.14 6.50 1.96
N LEU A 33 3.48 6.52 1.89
CA LEU A 33 4.31 5.34 2.18
C LEU A 33 4.07 4.78 3.59
N ASP A 34 3.85 5.67 4.56
CA ASP A 34 3.59 5.26 5.94
C ASP A 34 2.25 4.52 6.10
N CYS A 35 1.29 4.79 5.21
CA CYS A 35 -0.02 4.15 5.18
C CYS A 35 -0.01 2.77 4.50
N LEU A 36 1.06 2.39 3.80
CA LEU A 36 1.10 1.15 3.00
C LEU A 36 1.35 -0.09 3.85
N ALA A 37 0.61 -1.16 3.57
CA ALA A 37 0.82 -2.48 4.14
C ALA A 37 1.97 -3.20 3.42
N ARG A 38 3.21 -2.77 3.67
CA ARG A 38 4.42 -3.39 3.11
C ARG A 38 4.99 -4.46 4.06
N PRO A 39 5.70 -5.48 3.57
CA PRO A 39 6.33 -6.51 4.40
C PRO A 39 7.13 -5.94 5.58
N GLY A 40 7.01 -6.58 6.74
CA GLY A 40 7.66 -6.17 7.99
C GLY A 40 6.94 -5.03 8.74
N LYS A 41 5.93 -4.40 8.14
CA LYS A 41 5.13 -3.36 8.81
C LYS A 41 4.01 -3.95 9.66
N GLN A 42 3.62 -3.23 10.71
CA GLN A 42 2.49 -3.57 11.56
C GLN A 42 1.19 -3.01 10.97
N VAL A 43 0.13 -3.82 11.01
CA VAL A 43 -1.24 -3.45 10.63
C VAL A 43 -2.23 -3.90 11.70
N VAL A 44 -3.33 -3.18 11.83
CA VAL A 44 -4.46 -3.51 12.71
C VAL A 44 -5.67 -3.93 11.89
N VAL A 45 -6.37 -4.96 12.35
CA VAL A 45 -7.64 -5.41 11.78
C VAL A 45 -8.75 -4.44 12.18
N ILE A 46 -9.46 -3.89 11.19
CA ILE A 46 -10.48 -2.85 11.39
C ILE A 46 -11.88 -3.27 10.96
N ARG A 47 -12.07 -4.43 10.32
CA ARG A 47 -13.39 -4.91 9.86
C ARG A 47 -13.63 -6.41 10.12
N LYS A 48 -14.89 -6.75 10.35
CA LYS A 48 -15.40 -8.14 10.39
C LYS A 48 -15.30 -8.78 8.99
N PRO A 49 -15.25 -10.12 8.86
CA PRO A 49 -15.36 -11.14 9.92
C PRO A 49 -14.04 -11.40 10.67
N TRP A 50 -12.98 -10.66 10.35
CA TRP A 50 -11.66 -10.79 10.96
C TRP A 50 -11.65 -10.26 12.41
N PRO A 51 -10.68 -10.67 13.24
CA PRO A 51 -10.64 -10.30 14.65
C PRO A 51 -10.23 -8.82 14.81
N ILE A 52 -11.23 -7.93 14.83
CA ILE A 52 -11.04 -6.47 14.95
C ILE A 52 -10.18 -6.13 16.17
N GLY A 53 -9.27 -5.16 16.00
CA GLY A 53 -8.37 -4.65 17.02
C GLY A 53 -7.09 -5.46 17.19
N ARG A 54 -6.98 -6.63 16.53
CA ARG A 54 -5.75 -7.41 16.53
C ARG A 54 -4.72 -6.78 15.61
N TRP A 55 -3.48 -6.74 16.09
CA TRP A 55 -2.32 -6.31 15.34
C TRP A 55 -1.61 -7.51 14.72
N GLY A 56 -1.02 -7.30 13.55
CA GLY A 56 -0.24 -8.32 12.85
C GLY A 56 0.90 -7.72 12.06
N THR A 57 1.89 -8.55 11.77
CA THR A 57 3.01 -8.20 10.90
C THR A 57 2.67 -8.58 9.47
N VAL A 58 2.80 -7.64 8.54
CA VAL A 58 2.63 -7.92 7.12
C VAL A 58 3.77 -8.82 6.64
N ILE A 59 3.41 -9.94 6.03
CA ILE A 59 4.32 -10.84 5.34
C ILE A 59 4.40 -10.46 3.86
N ALA A 60 3.24 -10.26 3.22
CA ALA A 60 3.16 -9.94 1.80
C ALA A 60 1.89 -9.14 1.48
N PHE A 61 1.97 -8.32 0.44
CA PHE A 61 0.83 -7.64 -0.17
C PHE A 61 0.65 -8.18 -1.59
N ARG A 62 -0.53 -8.70 -1.91
CA ARG A 62 -0.79 -9.43 -3.15
C ARG A 62 -2.06 -8.91 -3.81
N GLU A 63 -2.03 -8.78 -5.12
CA GLU A 63 -3.21 -8.59 -5.95
C GLU A 63 -3.73 -9.96 -6.40
N PHE A 64 -5.01 -10.25 -6.14
CA PHE A 64 -5.62 -11.54 -6.48
C PHE A 64 -6.48 -11.48 -7.75
N SER A 65 -7.07 -10.31 -8.00
CA SER A 65 -7.77 -9.91 -9.23
C SER A 65 -7.62 -8.39 -9.37
N PRO A 66 -7.87 -7.78 -10.55
CA PRO A 66 -7.74 -6.34 -10.72
C PRO A 66 -8.39 -5.57 -9.58
N CYS A 67 -7.60 -4.78 -8.85
CA CYS A 67 -8.04 -3.96 -7.72
C CYS A 67 -8.65 -4.73 -6.53
N TYR A 68 -8.34 -6.01 -6.36
CA TYR A 68 -8.67 -6.79 -5.17
C TYR A 68 -7.42 -7.20 -4.42
N PHE A 69 -7.05 -6.39 -3.44
CA PHE A 69 -5.81 -6.57 -2.69
C PHE A 69 -6.01 -7.43 -1.44
N ARG A 70 -5.11 -8.40 -1.25
CA ARG A 70 -5.01 -9.26 -0.09
C ARG A 70 -3.67 -9.04 0.59
N VAL A 71 -3.70 -8.96 1.92
CA VAL A 71 -2.51 -8.85 2.74
C VAL A 71 -2.35 -10.15 3.50
N GLU A 72 -1.21 -10.79 3.30
CA GLU A 72 -0.77 -11.89 4.12
C GLU A 72 -0.17 -11.31 5.40
N VAL A 73 -0.75 -11.66 6.55
CA VAL A 73 -0.36 -11.15 7.85
C VAL A 73 -0.14 -12.29 8.82
N GLU A 74 0.86 -12.14 9.68
CA GLU A 74 1.06 -12.98 10.85
C GLU A 74 0.39 -12.29 12.05
N ILE A 75 -0.58 -12.96 12.66
CA ILE A 75 -1.26 -12.54 13.88
C ILE A 75 -1.19 -13.70 14.87
N GLU A 76 -0.50 -13.50 16.00
CA GLU A 76 -0.43 -14.49 17.09
C GLU A 76 0.07 -15.86 16.63
N GLY A 77 1.10 -15.88 15.77
CA GLY A 77 1.70 -17.07 15.20
C GLY A 77 0.87 -17.72 14.07
N LYS A 78 -0.24 -17.11 13.65
CA LYS A 78 -1.09 -17.61 12.56
C LYS A 78 -0.95 -16.74 11.32
N HIS A 79 -0.71 -17.39 10.19
CA HIS A 79 -0.70 -16.73 8.89
C HIS A 79 -2.13 -16.64 8.35
N LEU A 80 -2.57 -15.42 8.05
CA LEU A 80 -3.91 -15.12 7.56
C LEU A 80 -3.83 -14.28 6.28
N GLN A 81 -4.75 -14.51 5.35
CA GLN A 81 -4.90 -13.66 4.17
C GLN A 81 -6.16 -12.80 4.29
N ILE A 82 -5.96 -11.52 4.60
CA ILE A 82 -7.03 -10.58 4.93
C ILE A 82 -7.18 -9.56 3.78
N PRO A 83 -8.40 -9.20 3.35
CA PRO A 83 -8.60 -8.11 2.39
C PRO A 83 -7.98 -6.81 2.88
N ALA A 84 -7.32 -6.06 2.00
CA ALA A 84 -6.63 -4.84 2.39
C ALA A 84 -7.58 -3.78 2.99
N HIS A 85 -8.84 -3.67 2.53
CA HIS A 85 -9.83 -2.77 3.15
C HIS A 85 -10.26 -3.15 4.57
N SER A 86 -9.88 -4.35 5.05
CA SER A 86 -10.13 -4.80 6.42
C SER A 86 -8.96 -4.51 7.36
N LEU A 87 -7.89 -3.89 6.86
CA LEU A 87 -6.67 -3.56 7.60
C LEU A 87 -6.39 -2.05 7.52
N ALA A 88 -5.69 -1.52 8.51
CA ALA A 88 -5.08 -0.20 8.49
C ALA A 88 -3.71 -0.22 9.17
N ARG A 89 -2.85 0.77 8.92
CA ARG A 89 -1.55 0.87 9.62
C ARG A 89 -1.67 1.35 11.06
N TRP A 90 -2.77 2.02 11.40
CA TRP A 90 -3.15 2.40 12.76
C TRP A 90 -4.66 2.60 12.86
N VAL A 91 -5.18 2.59 14.09
CA VAL A 91 -6.62 2.80 14.34
C VAL A 91 -7.02 4.22 13.91
N GLY A 92 -8.05 4.32 13.07
CA GLY A 92 -8.53 5.60 12.53
C GLY A 92 -7.79 6.10 11.29
N GLY A 93 -6.72 5.43 10.86
CA GLY A 93 -6.06 5.69 9.58
C GLY A 93 -6.87 5.22 8.37
N PRO A 94 -6.43 5.54 7.14
CA PRO A 94 -7.03 4.97 5.94
C PRO A 94 -6.88 3.45 5.94
N ASP A 95 -7.87 2.76 5.37
CA ASP A 95 -7.72 1.34 5.12
C ASP A 95 -6.64 1.08 4.06
N CYS A 96 -5.97 -0.08 4.14
CA CYS A 96 -4.80 -0.37 3.34
C CYS A 96 -5.10 -0.46 1.83
N GLU A 97 -6.36 -0.74 1.44
CA GLU A 97 -6.77 -0.72 0.04
C GLU A 97 -6.84 0.72 -0.49
N LYS A 98 -7.49 1.63 0.25
CA LYS A 98 -7.49 3.05 -0.11
C LYS A 98 -6.10 3.65 -0.15
N ALA A 99 -5.25 3.32 0.83
CA ALA A 99 -3.87 3.79 0.84
C ALA A 99 -3.09 3.33 -0.40
N GLU A 100 -3.28 2.07 -0.83
CA GLU A 100 -2.65 1.55 -2.04
C GLU A 100 -3.13 2.27 -3.30
N LEU A 101 -4.45 2.49 -3.42
CA LEU A 101 -5.03 3.19 -4.57
C LEU A 101 -4.59 4.66 -4.63
N GLN A 102 -4.50 5.34 -3.48
CA GLN A 102 -3.99 6.70 -3.39
C GLN A 102 -2.52 6.77 -3.81
N TYR A 103 -1.71 5.81 -3.37
CA TYR A 103 -0.31 5.70 -3.78
C TYR A 103 -0.17 5.45 -5.28
N ILE A 104 -0.94 4.52 -5.86
CA ILE A 104 -0.95 4.27 -7.31
C ILE A 104 -1.35 5.54 -8.08
N TYR A 105 -2.39 6.25 -7.65
CA TYR A 105 -2.82 7.49 -8.28
C TYR A 105 -1.76 8.59 -8.21
N LEU A 106 -1.06 8.69 -7.08
CA LEU A 106 0.05 9.62 -6.92
C LEU A 106 1.21 9.27 -7.87
N LEU A 107 1.56 7.99 -7.99
CA LEU A 107 2.55 7.53 -8.95
C LEU A 107 2.16 7.88 -10.39
N MET A 108 0.89 7.70 -10.77
CA MET A 108 0.39 8.09 -12.09
C MET A 108 0.55 9.60 -12.33
N LYS A 109 0.18 10.43 -11.35
CA LYS A 109 0.36 11.89 -11.42
C LYS A 109 1.81 12.30 -11.58
N ILE A 110 2.71 11.73 -10.77
CA ILE A 110 4.15 11.98 -10.83
C ILE A 110 4.71 11.60 -12.21
N ASN A 111 4.26 10.47 -12.76
CA ASN A 111 4.72 9.96 -14.04
C ASN A 111 4.02 10.62 -15.26
N GLY A 112 3.17 11.63 -15.06
CA GLY A 112 2.44 12.29 -16.13
C GLY A 112 1.42 11.40 -16.85
N LEU A 113 1.06 10.25 -16.27
CA LEU A 113 0.06 9.34 -16.81
C LEU A 113 -1.33 9.87 -16.47
N THR A 114 -2.06 10.33 -17.48
CA THR A 114 -3.48 10.68 -17.35
C THR A 114 -4.34 9.42 -17.44
N ILE A 115 -5.34 9.30 -16.55
CA ILE A 115 -6.41 8.32 -16.73
C ILE A 115 -7.09 8.69 -18.05
N ALA A 116 -7.15 7.76 -18.99
CA ALA A 116 -7.88 7.98 -20.25
C ALA A 116 -9.32 8.37 -19.91
N SER A 117 -9.70 9.60 -20.26
CA SER A 117 -11.07 10.08 -20.15
C SER A 117 -11.94 9.21 -21.07
N GLY A 118 -12.79 8.38 -20.47
CA GLY A 118 -13.90 7.74 -21.18
C GLY A 118 -15.02 8.72 -21.48
#